data_AF-A0AAU5GVT2-F1
#
_entry.id   AF-A0AAU5GVT2-F1
#
_cell.length_a   1.000
_cell.length_b   1.000
_cell.length_c   1.000
_cell.angle_alpha   90.00
_cell.angle_beta   90.00
_cell.angle_gamma   90.00
#
_symmetry.space_group_name_H-M   'P 1'
#
loop_
_entity.id
_entity.type
_entity.pdbx_description
1 polymer ?
#
loop_
_entity_poly.entity_id
_entity_poly.type
_entity_poly.pdbx_seq_one_letter_code
_entity_poly.pdbx_strand_id
1 'polypeptide(L)'
;MYAPHRVAALVDACLLPACHGDRLPGWIAEGLAGDMPGVVLYGQAPAGLRDAYPDALIGRIPSGGTASGPVDGEANLHLGVRPPPGVGATRAYVEGLQAHGVAVALGPFDGEPPLLPFAEGVAAGVRAVTVDTAAALGGTCVPELLRGQLGYDGVAVSGPLDASAVVERWGVPGAAVLAWIAGLDLLRLGPGCGPGVHRAVHTAAARAVADGDLPAARLAEAATRVARLRRWAGDPGRIRRPAQFVQP
;
A
#
# COMPACT_ATOMS: atom_id res chain seq x y z
N MET A 1 -0.55 -27.54 9.18
CA MET A 1 0.73 -26.89 8.84
C MET A 1 0.59 -26.29 7.45
N TYR A 2 0.78 -24.98 7.28
CA TYR A 2 0.74 -24.33 5.96
C TYR A 2 1.99 -24.75 5.16
N ALA A 3 1.83 -25.14 3.89
CA ALA A 3 2.99 -25.55 3.09
C ALA A 3 3.93 -24.35 2.80
N PRO A 4 5.26 -24.51 2.82
CA PRO A 4 6.20 -23.39 2.66
C PRO A 4 5.99 -22.54 1.40
N HIS A 5 5.70 -23.19 0.27
CA HIS A 5 5.42 -22.51 -1.01
C HIS A 5 4.18 -21.59 -0.92
N ARG A 6 3.20 -21.94 -0.08
CA ARG A 6 1.98 -21.16 0.11
C ARG A 6 2.25 -19.92 0.96
N VAL A 7 3.16 -19.98 1.93
CA VAL A 7 3.57 -18.80 2.71
C VAL A 7 4.33 -17.82 1.82
N ALA A 8 5.25 -18.30 0.98
CA ALA A 8 5.97 -17.45 0.04
C ALA A 8 5.02 -16.67 -0.89
N ALA A 9 4.05 -17.35 -1.52
CA ALA A 9 3.06 -16.70 -2.37
C ALA A 9 2.23 -15.63 -1.61
N LEU A 10 1.85 -15.91 -0.36
CA LEU A 10 1.14 -14.94 0.48
C LEU A 10 2.00 -13.72 0.84
N VAL A 11 3.29 -13.93 1.09
CA VAL A 11 4.24 -12.83 1.32
C VAL A 11 4.35 -11.97 0.07
N ASP A 12 4.58 -12.57 -1.11
CA ASP A 12 4.67 -11.81 -2.38
C ASP A 12 3.40 -11.00 -2.66
N ALA A 13 2.22 -11.58 -2.41
CA ALA A 13 0.94 -10.90 -2.55
C ALA A 13 0.74 -9.70 -1.61
N CYS A 14 1.62 -9.49 -0.64
CA CYS A 14 1.55 -8.43 0.36
C CYS A 14 2.72 -7.42 0.28
N LEU A 15 3.58 -7.50 -0.74
CA LEU A 15 4.73 -6.60 -0.90
C LEU A 15 4.51 -5.59 -2.02
N LEU A 16 4.92 -4.33 -1.78
CA LEU A 16 4.89 -3.24 -2.74
C LEU A 16 6.29 -2.61 -2.85
N PRO A 17 7.18 -3.14 -3.71
CA PRO A 17 8.53 -2.66 -3.81
C PRO A 17 8.66 -1.32 -4.53
N ALA A 18 9.69 -0.56 -4.17
CA ALA A 18 10.10 0.63 -4.87
C ALA A 18 10.88 0.28 -6.16
N CYS A 19 10.65 1.08 -7.21
CA CYS A 19 11.43 1.06 -8.43
C CYS A 19 11.94 2.47 -8.73
N HIS A 20 13.21 2.55 -9.11
CA HIS A 20 13.86 3.77 -9.57
C HIS A 20 14.16 3.70 -11.07
N GLY A 21 14.04 4.86 -11.73
CA GLY A 21 14.35 4.98 -13.14
C GLY A 21 13.30 4.33 -14.04
N ASP A 22 13.68 4.13 -15.29
CA ASP A 22 12.81 3.73 -16.40
C ASP A 22 12.79 2.21 -16.67
N ARG A 23 13.39 1.41 -15.78
CA ARG A 23 13.46 -0.05 -15.95
C ARG A 23 13.20 -0.81 -14.66
N LEU A 24 12.30 -1.80 -14.72
CA LEU A 24 12.05 -2.71 -13.62
C LEU A 24 13.26 -3.63 -13.35
N PRO A 25 13.69 -3.78 -12.09
CA PRO A 25 14.56 -4.89 -11.67
C PRO A 25 13.93 -6.25 -12.01
N GLY A 26 14.74 -7.22 -12.42
CA GLY A 26 14.27 -8.54 -12.88
C GLY A 26 13.34 -9.24 -11.88
N TRP A 27 13.69 -9.21 -10.59
CA TRP A 27 12.87 -9.84 -9.54
C TRP A 27 11.50 -9.14 -9.33
N ILE A 28 11.40 -7.83 -9.60
CA ILE A 28 10.12 -7.12 -9.57
C ILE A 28 9.28 -7.51 -10.78
N ALA A 29 9.88 -7.58 -11.97
CA ALA A 29 9.19 -8.03 -13.18
C ALA A 29 8.68 -9.48 -13.05
N GLU A 30 9.52 -10.39 -12.55
CA GLU A 30 9.14 -11.78 -12.24
C GLU A 30 8.01 -11.83 -11.19
N GLY A 31 8.10 -11.01 -10.14
CA GLY A 31 7.06 -10.90 -9.12
C GLY A 31 5.72 -10.41 -9.67
N LEU A 32 5.72 -9.36 -10.51
CA LEU A 32 4.53 -8.80 -11.14
C LEU A 32 3.87 -9.75 -12.15
N ALA A 33 4.67 -10.61 -12.80
CA ALA A 33 4.16 -11.70 -13.63
C ALA A 33 3.50 -12.82 -12.78
N GLY A 34 3.81 -12.88 -11.48
CA GLY A 34 3.18 -13.74 -10.49
C GLY A 34 2.15 -13.01 -9.62
N ASP A 35 2.22 -13.22 -8.31
CA ASP A 35 1.25 -12.73 -7.34
C ASP A 35 1.57 -11.35 -6.76
N MET A 36 2.75 -10.77 -7.06
CA MET A 36 3.12 -9.47 -6.53
C MET A 36 2.13 -8.40 -6.99
N PRO A 37 1.55 -7.61 -6.09
CA PRO A 37 0.41 -6.78 -6.40
C PRO A 37 0.76 -5.52 -7.20
N GLY A 38 2.01 -5.06 -7.17
CA GLY A 38 2.38 -3.81 -7.80
C GLY A 38 3.78 -3.31 -7.47
N VAL A 39 4.03 -2.04 -7.77
CA VAL A 39 5.31 -1.35 -7.58
C VAL A 39 5.07 0.12 -7.23
N VAL A 40 5.95 0.74 -6.45
CA VAL A 40 5.99 2.19 -6.23
C VAL A 40 7.06 2.82 -7.10
N LEU A 41 6.68 3.78 -7.94
CA LEU A 41 7.59 4.43 -8.87
C LEU A 41 8.19 5.71 -8.26
N TYR A 42 9.52 5.79 -8.25
CA TYR A 42 10.30 6.95 -7.85
C TYR A 42 11.04 7.48 -9.08
N GLY A 43 10.42 8.43 -9.78
CA GLY A 43 10.89 8.90 -11.10
C GLY A 43 9.93 8.49 -12.22
N GLN A 44 10.36 8.65 -13.48
CA GLN A 44 9.54 8.33 -14.65
C GLN A 44 9.17 6.84 -14.68
N ALA A 45 7.95 6.53 -15.11
CA ALA A 45 7.52 5.16 -15.26
C ALA A 45 8.20 4.48 -16.46
N PRO A 46 8.55 3.18 -16.35
CA PRO A 46 8.93 2.38 -17.51
C PRO A 46 7.84 2.42 -18.58
N ALA A 47 8.21 2.71 -19.83
CA ALA A 47 7.25 2.78 -20.93
C ALA A 47 6.48 1.46 -21.11
N GLY A 48 5.15 1.55 -21.22
CA GLY A 48 4.28 0.39 -21.45
C GLY A 48 4.08 -0.49 -20.20
N LEU A 49 4.45 -0.02 -19.00
CA LEU A 49 4.30 -0.77 -17.76
C LEU A 49 2.85 -1.23 -17.52
N ARG A 50 1.89 -0.34 -17.74
CA ARG A 50 0.45 -0.63 -17.62
C ARG A 50 -0.03 -1.64 -18.66
N ASP A 51 0.52 -1.63 -19.86
CA ASP A 51 0.12 -2.59 -20.91
C ASP A 51 0.70 -3.99 -20.62
N ALA A 52 1.93 -4.04 -20.10
CA ALA A 52 2.57 -5.30 -19.70
C ALA A 52 1.93 -5.92 -18.46
N TYR A 53 1.48 -5.09 -17.50
CA TYR A 53 0.89 -5.53 -16.24
C TYR A 53 -0.41 -4.75 -15.95
N PRO A 54 -1.52 -5.04 -16.67
CA PRO A 54 -2.76 -4.26 -16.59
C PRO A 54 -3.41 -4.27 -15.21
N ASP A 55 -3.20 -5.35 -14.45
CA ASP A 55 -3.73 -5.51 -13.11
C ASP A 55 -2.76 -5.04 -12.02
N ALA A 56 -1.57 -4.51 -12.34
CA ALA A 56 -0.62 -4.10 -11.32
C ALA A 56 -1.03 -2.78 -10.64
N LEU A 57 -0.80 -2.70 -9.34
CA LEU A 57 -0.84 -1.43 -8.60
C LEU A 57 0.40 -0.61 -8.95
N ILE A 58 0.21 0.43 -9.73
CA ILE A 58 1.25 1.41 -10.07
C ILE A 58 1.12 2.57 -9.09
N GLY A 59 1.92 2.48 -8.03
CA GLY A 59 1.96 3.42 -6.92
C GLY A 59 2.82 4.64 -7.20
N ARG A 60 2.35 5.83 -6.83
CA ARG A 60 3.17 7.05 -6.75
C ARG A 60 2.90 7.83 -5.46
N ILE A 61 3.87 8.63 -5.04
CA ILE A 61 3.69 9.59 -3.95
C ILE A 61 3.53 10.97 -4.60
N PRO A 62 2.36 11.62 -4.52
CA PRO A 62 2.15 12.92 -5.15
C PRO A 62 3.07 14.00 -4.56
N SER A 63 3.62 14.85 -5.43
CA SER A 63 4.41 16.01 -5.03
C SER A 63 3.57 16.98 -4.19
N GLY A 64 4.05 17.36 -3.00
CA GLY A 64 3.34 18.28 -2.11
C GLY A 64 2.38 17.63 -1.10
N GLY A 65 2.24 16.29 -1.10
CA GLY A 65 1.45 15.56 -0.11
C GLY A 65 -0.07 15.63 -0.32
N THR A 66 -0.54 16.54 -1.16
CA THR A 66 -1.88 16.54 -1.78
C THR A 66 -1.66 16.25 -3.27
N ALA A 67 -2.46 15.37 -3.89
CA ALA A 67 -2.36 15.22 -5.36
C ALA A 67 -3.02 16.43 -6.04
N SER A 68 -2.34 17.56 -6.03
CA SER A 68 -2.60 18.68 -6.93
C SER A 68 -1.75 18.49 -8.18
N GLY A 69 -2.23 17.66 -9.09
CA GLY A 69 -1.56 17.41 -10.36
C GLY A 69 -2.41 16.51 -11.24
N PRO A 70 -2.21 16.54 -12.58
CA PRO A 70 -2.85 15.58 -13.46
C PRO A 70 -2.57 14.17 -12.95
N VAL A 71 -3.60 13.30 -12.99
CA VAL A 71 -3.41 11.86 -12.81
C VAL A 71 -2.33 11.46 -13.79
N ASP A 72 -1.15 11.15 -13.29
CA ASP A 72 -0.08 10.66 -14.12
C ASP A 72 -0.58 9.37 -14.77
N GLY A 73 -0.65 9.35 -16.10
CA GLY A 73 -1.54 8.46 -16.84
C GLY A 73 -1.33 6.97 -16.56
N GLU A 74 -0.16 6.61 -16.01
CA GLU A 74 0.18 5.25 -15.64
C GLU A 74 -0.16 4.87 -14.19
N ALA A 75 -0.25 5.83 -13.26
CA ALA A 75 -0.53 5.54 -11.85
C ALA A 75 -2.01 5.17 -11.63
N ASN A 76 -2.28 4.14 -10.84
CA ASN A 76 -3.63 3.80 -10.34
C ASN A 76 -3.68 3.76 -8.81
N LEU A 77 -2.59 4.09 -8.13
CA LEU A 77 -2.53 4.16 -6.67
C LEU A 77 -1.71 5.38 -6.22
N HIS A 78 -2.35 6.32 -5.54
CA HIS A 78 -1.68 7.44 -4.90
C HIS A 78 -1.44 7.13 -3.42
N LEU A 79 -0.18 7.10 -3.00
CA LEU A 79 0.26 6.70 -1.67
C LEU A 79 0.52 7.89 -0.75
N GLY A 80 0.14 7.77 0.52
CA GLY A 80 0.43 8.77 1.56
C GLY A 80 -0.18 10.13 1.27
N VAL A 81 -1.40 10.14 0.71
CA VAL A 81 -2.08 11.40 0.41
C VAL A 81 -2.65 11.98 1.68
N ARG A 82 -2.16 13.15 2.08
CA ARG A 82 -2.63 13.84 3.28
C ARG A 82 -4.09 14.24 3.10
N PRO A 83 -4.96 13.97 4.09
CA PRO A 83 -6.32 14.47 4.05
C PRO A 83 -6.33 16.00 3.89
N PRO A 84 -7.09 16.56 2.94
CA PRO A 84 -7.19 18.00 2.79
C PRO A 84 -7.88 18.62 4.03
N PRO A 85 -7.52 19.86 4.38
CA PRO A 85 -8.15 20.54 5.51
C PRO A 85 -9.61 20.90 5.19
N GLY A 86 -10.44 20.96 6.23
CA GLY A 86 -11.84 21.36 6.14
C GLY A 86 -12.83 20.19 6.15
N VAL A 87 -14.01 20.44 6.71
CA VAL A 87 -15.08 19.45 6.82
C VAL A 87 -15.57 19.06 5.42
N GLY A 88 -15.66 17.75 5.15
CA GLY A 88 -16.10 17.18 3.89
C GLY A 88 -15.06 17.20 2.76
N ALA A 89 -13.93 17.88 2.95
CA ALA A 89 -12.91 17.99 1.91
C ALA A 89 -12.28 16.62 1.60
N THR A 90 -12.10 15.76 2.61
CA THR A 90 -11.50 14.44 2.39
C THR A 90 -12.43 13.53 1.59
N ARG A 91 -13.74 13.58 1.86
CA ARG A 91 -14.74 12.85 1.08
C ARG A 91 -14.70 13.26 -0.39
N ALA A 92 -14.83 14.56 -0.67
CA ALA A 92 -14.85 15.07 -2.05
C ALA A 92 -13.58 14.69 -2.82
N TYR A 93 -12.44 14.72 -2.14
CA TYR A 93 -11.16 14.33 -2.71
C TYR A 93 -11.09 12.82 -3.06
N VAL A 94 -11.47 11.95 -2.12
CA VAL A 94 -11.51 10.50 -2.34
C VAL A 94 -12.44 10.13 -3.49
N GLU A 95 -13.65 10.69 -3.50
CA GLU A 95 -14.63 10.46 -4.56
C GLU A 95 -14.12 10.92 -5.92
N GLY A 96 -13.50 12.10 -5.98
CA GLY A 96 -12.94 12.68 -7.20
C GLY A 96 -11.86 11.80 -7.85
N LEU A 97 -10.85 11.36 -7.10
CA LEU A 97 -9.80 10.50 -7.64
C LEU A 97 -10.31 9.10 -8.01
N GLN A 98 -11.13 8.51 -7.14
CA GLN A 98 -11.64 7.16 -7.39
C GLN A 98 -12.64 7.10 -8.55
N ALA A 99 -13.34 8.19 -8.86
CA ALA A 99 -14.17 8.30 -10.07
C ALA A 99 -13.35 8.24 -11.38
N HIS A 100 -12.04 8.51 -11.31
CA HIS A 100 -11.10 8.41 -12.43
C HIS A 100 -10.27 7.13 -12.41
N GLY A 101 -10.63 6.16 -11.56
CA GLY A 101 -9.94 4.87 -11.48
C GLY A 101 -8.61 4.92 -10.72
N VAL A 102 -8.36 5.95 -9.91
CA VAL A 102 -7.17 6.07 -9.07
C VAL A 102 -7.53 5.76 -7.62
N ALA A 103 -6.89 4.74 -7.05
CA ALA A 103 -7.03 4.41 -5.63
C ALA A 103 -6.26 5.44 -4.80
N VAL A 104 -6.89 5.94 -3.75
CA VAL A 104 -6.24 6.80 -2.77
C VAL A 104 -5.83 5.94 -1.57
N ALA A 105 -4.57 6.04 -1.17
CA ALA A 105 -4.12 5.63 0.16
C ALA A 105 -3.98 6.88 1.04
N LEU A 106 -5.03 7.19 1.80
CA LEU A 106 -5.05 8.35 2.70
C LEU A 106 -4.04 8.15 3.83
N GLY A 107 -3.26 9.18 4.16
CA GLY A 107 -2.33 9.07 5.28
C GLY A 107 -1.23 10.14 5.30
N PRO A 108 -0.27 10.02 6.25
CA PRO A 108 -0.14 8.91 7.20
C PRO A 108 -1.23 8.92 8.28
N PHE A 109 -1.77 7.75 8.61
CA PHE A 109 -2.58 7.51 9.81
C PHE A 109 -1.67 7.00 10.92
N ASP A 110 -1.62 7.67 12.06
CA ASP A 110 -0.83 7.28 13.24
C ASP A 110 -1.70 6.90 14.45
N GLY A 111 -3.01 7.15 14.38
CA GLY A 111 -3.95 6.90 15.47
C GLY A 111 -4.19 8.11 16.37
N GLU A 112 -3.49 9.22 16.13
CA GLU A 112 -3.66 10.44 16.91
C GLU A 112 -4.76 11.35 16.28
N PRO A 113 -5.49 12.13 17.10
CA PRO A 113 -6.43 13.12 16.59
C PRO A 113 -5.75 14.19 15.70
N PRO A 114 -6.48 14.76 14.71
CA PRO A 114 -7.90 14.56 14.44
C PRO A 114 -8.20 13.31 13.59
N LEU A 115 -9.13 12.47 14.05
CA LEU A 115 -9.58 11.27 13.33
C LEU A 115 -10.65 11.53 12.26
N LEU A 116 -11.31 12.70 12.33
CA LEU A 116 -12.42 13.05 11.43
C LEU A 116 -12.07 12.92 9.93
N PRO A 117 -10.92 13.39 9.43
CA PRO A 117 -10.60 13.25 8.00
C PRO A 117 -10.52 11.78 7.55
N PHE A 118 -10.00 10.89 8.40
CA PHE A 118 -9.98 9.46 8.12
C PHE A 118 -11.39 8.86 8.16
N ALA A 119 -12.22 9.24 9.14
CA ALA A 119 -13.62 8.83 9.18
C ALA A 119 -14.39 9.25 7.92
N GLU A 120 -14.17 10.47 7.42
CA GLU A 120 -14.74 10.95 6.15
C GLU A 120 -14.28 10.11 4.96
N GLY A 121 -12.97 9.80 4.89
CA GLY A 121 -12.41 8.94 3.85
C GLY A 121 -12.98 7.53 3.87
N VAL A 122 -13.11 6.93 5.06
CA VAL A 122 -13.74 5.61 5.23
C VAL A 122 -15.20 5.63 4.78
N ALA A 123 -15.97 6.64 5.21
CA ALA A 123 -17.35 6.83 4.79
C ALA A 123 -17.49 7.08 3.28
N ALA A 124 -16.48 7.67 2.64
CA ALA A 124 -16.39 7.85 1.18
C ALA A 124 -15.93 6.58 0.43
N GLY A 125 -15.63 5.49 1.14
CA GLY A 125 -15.19 4.23 0.57
C GLY A 125 -13.75 4.27 0.03
N VAL A 126 -12.85 4.96 0.73
CA VAL A 126 -11.42 4.99 0.39
C VAL A 126 -10.85 3.57 0.25
N ARG A 127 -10.07 3.32 -0.80
CA ARG A 127 -9.56 1.98 -1.12
C ARG A 127 -8.35 1.56 -0.29
N ALA A 128 -7.51 2.51 0.12
CA ALA A 128 -6.34 2.27 0.96
C ALA A 128 -6.19 3.35 2.04
N VAL A 129 -5.48 3.02 3.12
CA VAL A 129 -4.99 3.98 4.13
C VAL A 129 -3.50 3.70 4.33
N THR A 130 -2.66 4.70 4.12
CA THR A 130 -1.25 4.63 4.50
C THR A 130 -1.12 4.89 5.99
N VAL A 131 -0.57 3.93 6.72
CA VAL A 131 -0.39 3.98 8.17
C VAL A 131 1.09 4.28 8.47
N ASP A 132 1.36 5.13 9.45
CA ASP A 132 2.72 5.30 9.96
C ASP A 132 3.22 3.97 10.52
N THR A 133 4.34 3.48 9.98
CA THR A 133 4.86 2.17 10.33
C THR A 133 5.28 2.11 11.80
N ALA A 134 5.97 3.15 12.32
CA ALA A 134 6.42 3.13 13.71
C ALA A 134 5.22 3.17 14.68
N ALA A 135 4.17 3.93 14.37
CA ALA A 135 2.94 3.96 15.14
C ALA A 135 2.22 2.60 15.12
N ALA A 136 2.12 1.95 13.95
CA ALA A 136 1.53 0.62 13.83
C ALA A 136 2.29 -0.44 14.62
N LEU A 137 3.62 -0.39 14.63
CA LEU A 137 4.47 -1.35 15.35
C LEU A 137 4.50 -1.10 16.86
N GLY A 138 4.30 0.14 17.29
CA GLY A 138 4.37 0.56 18.69
C GLY A 138 3.03 0.56 19.43
N GLY A 139 1.91 0.36 18.74
CA GLY A 139 0.59 0.52 19.33
C GLY A 139 -0.52 -0.26 18.62
N THR A 140 -1.76 0.04 18.99
CA THR A 140 -2.95 -0.67 18.53
C THR A 140 -3.75 0.13 17.49
N CYS A 141 -3.12 1.12 16.85
CA CYS A 141 -3.82 2.07 15.96
C CYS A 141 -4.54 1.38 14.80
N VAL A 142 -4.02 0.28 14.26
CA VAL A 142 -4.72 -0.47 13.21
C VAL A 142 -5.88 -1.30 13.75
N PRO A 143 -5.68 -2.28 14.65
CA PRO A 143 -6.78 -3.14 15.11
C PRO A 143 -7.86 -2.38 15.90
N GLU A 144 -7.48 -1.46 16.79
CA GLU A 144 -8.44 -0.79 17.68
C GLU A 144 -9.05 0.45 17.04
N LEU A 145 -8.24 1.31 16.41
CA LEU A 145 -8.74 2.59 15.88
C LEU A 145 -9.21 2.46 14.44
N LEU A 146 -8.33 2.04 13.52
CA LEU A 146 -8.66 1.99 12.10
C LEU A 146 -9.71 0.91 11.78
N ARG A 147 -9.51 -0.31 12.26
CA ARG A 147 -10.44 -1.44 12.05
C ARG A 147 -11.61 -1.41 13.02
N GLY A 148 -11.35 -1.13 14.30
CA GLY A 148 -12.37 -1.09 15.35
C GLY A 148 -13.25 0.16 15.30
N GLN A 149 -12.72 1.31 15.73
CA GLN A 149 -13.52 2.54 15.85
C GLN A 149 -13.97 3.12 14.51
N LEU A 150 -13.10 3.15 13.51
CA LEU A 150 -13.42 3.70 12.19
C LEU A 150 -14.08 2.69 11.26
N GLY A 151 -14.09 1.39 11.60
CA GLY A 151 -14.76 0.35 10.81
C GLY A 151 -14.15 0.14 9.42
N TYR A 152 -12.88 0.47 9.21
CA TYR A 152 -12.25 0.37 7.90
C TYR A 152 -11.98 -1.09 7.51
N ASP A 153 -12.41 -1.56 6.32
CA ASP A 153 -12.10 -2.90 5.78
C ASP A 153 -11.31 -2.89 4.45
N GLY A 154 -10.81 -1.71 4.04
CA GLY A 154 -9.91 -1.58 2.89
C GLY A 154 -8.47 -2.01 3.21
N VAL A 155 -7.51 -1.63 2.37
CA VAL A 155 -6.10 -2.04 2.54
C VAL A 155 -5.36 -1.07 3.46
N ALA A 156 -4.78 -1.57 4.56
CA ALA A 156 -3.83 -0.82 5.36
C ALA A 156 -2.42 -0.97 4.75
N VAL A 157 -1.89 0.12 4.18
CA VAL A 157 -0.58 0.16 3.53
C VAL A 157 0.43 0.71 4.52
N SER A 158 1.59 0.09 4.66
CA SER A 158 2.64 0.63 5.54
C SER A 158 3.21 1.95 4.99
N GLY A 159 3.83 2.75 5.85
CA GLY A 159 4.90 3.66 5.44
C GLY A 159 6.10 2.87 4.87
N PRO A 160 7.07 3.55 4.24
CA PRO A 160 8.28 2.90 3.73
C PRO A 160 9.05 2.20 4.87
N LEU A 161 9.31 0.89 4.72
CA LEU A 161 9.96 0.09 5.78
C LEU A 161 11.44 0.42 5.99
N ASP A 162 12.07 1.08 5.03
CA ASP A 162 13.45 1.58 5.09
C ASP A 162 13.59 2.96 5.76
N ALA A 163 12.50 3.52 6.31
CA ALA A 163 12.57 4.73 7.12
C ALA A 163 13.47 4.51 8.35
N SER A 164 14.34 5.46 8.68
CA SER A 164 15.32 5.33 9.77
C SER A 164 14.67 4.96 11.11
N ALA A 165 13.53 5.58 11.45
CA ALA A 165 12.78 5.29 12.67
C ALA A 165 12.30 3.83 12.78
N VAL A 166 12.17 3.14 11.64
CA VAL A 166 11.83 1.71 11.56
C VAL A 166 13.09 0.85 11.56
N VAL A 167 14.04 1.17 10.70
CA VAL A 167 15.26 0.37 10.50
C VAL A 167 16.10 0.30 11.77
N GLU A 168 16.27 1.42 12.47
CA GLU A 168 17.11 1.51 13.68
C GLU A 168 16.60 0.63 14.83
N ARG A 169 15.29 0.32 14.86
CA ARG A 169 14.67 -0.45 15.95
C ARG A 169 14.42 -1.91 15.61
N TRP A 170 13.98 -2.19 14.37
CA TRP A 170 13.48 -3.53 14.00
C TRP A 170 14.20 -4.14 12.79
N GLY A 171 14.90 -3.31 12.00
CA GLY A 171 15.32 -3.69 10.65
C GLY A 171 14.13 -4.00 9.72
N VAL A 172 14.35 -4.03 8.40
CA VAL A 172 13.26 -4.25 7.44
C VAL A 172 12.58 -5.62 7.59
N PRO A 173 13.29 -6.76 7.70
CA PRO A 173 12.64 -8.07 7.81
C PRO A 173 11.82 -8.24 9.09
N GLY A 174 12.35 -7.77 10.22
CA GLY A 174 11.63 -7.81 11.50
C GLY A 174 10.43 -6.88 11.49
N ALA A 175 10.60 -5.66 10.98
CA ALA A 175 9.49 -4.71 10.82
C ALA A 175 8.37 -5.26 9.93
N ALA A 176 8.69 -6.01 8.86
CA ALA A 176 7.69 -6.60 8.00
C ALA A 176 6.80 -7.62 8.73
N VAL A 177 7.41 -8.52 9.52
CA VAL A 177 6.67 -9.48 10.34
C VAL A 177 5.77 -8.76 11.35
N LEU A 178 6.33 -7.79 12.08
CA LEU A 178 5.57 -7.01 13.07
C LEU A 178 4.45 -6.20 12.43
N ALA A 179 4.67 -5.64 11.23
CA ALA A 179 3.66 -4.91 10.48
C ALA A 179 2.43 -5.78 10.16
N TRP A 180 2.64 -7.03 9.71
CA TRP A 180 1.53 -7.95 9.46
C TRP A 180 0.79 -8.35 10.75
N ILE A 181 1.53 -8.60 11.84
CA ILE A 181 0.97 -8.87 13.17
C ILE A 181 0.12 -7.66 13.64
N ALA A 182 0.60 -6.45 13.42
CA ALA A 182 -0.10 -5.21 13.73
C ALA A 182 -1.31 -4.95 12.82
N GLY A 183 -1.56 -5.77 11.80
CA GLY A 183 -2.76 -5.64 10.95
C GLY A 183 -2.54 -4.83 9.66
N LEU A 184 -1.30 -4.47 9.32
CA LEU A 184 -0.98 -3.93 7.99
C LEU A 184 -1.10 -5.03 6.93
N ASP A 185 -1.56 -4.67 5.73
CA ASP A 185 -1.84 -5.62 4.65
C ASP A 185 -0.81 -5.54 3.52
N LEU A 186 -0.42 -4.32 3.11
CA LEU A 186 0.47 -4.08 1.98
C LEU A 186 1.72 -3.33 2.45
N LEU A 187 2.89 -3.98 2.36
CA LEU A 187 4.13 -3.45 2.91
C LEU A 187 5.01 -2.82 1.83
N ARG A 188 5.41 -1.57 2.06
CA ARG A 188 6.26 -0.81 1.15
C ARG A 188 7.74 -1.10 1.41
N LEU A 189 8.38 -1.82 0.48
CA LEU A 189 9.84 -1.93 0.46
C LEU A 189 10.38 -0.68 -0.23
N GLY A 190 10.86 0.28 0.56
CA GLY A 190 11.25 1.58 0.04
C GLY A 190 12.59 1.58 -0.71
N PRO A 191 12.98 2.75 -1.25
CA PRO A 191 14.10 2.91 -2.17
C PRO A 191 15.48 2.59 -1.58
N GLY A 192 15.65 2.79 -0.28
CA GLY A 192 16.87 2.46 0.46
C GLY A 192 16.98 0.99 0.84
N CYS A 193 15.98 0.16 0.52
CA CYS A 193 16.09 -1.28 0.68
C CYS A 193 17.20 -1.85 -0.23
N GLY A 194 18.21 -2.47 0.39
CA GLY A 194 19.30 -3.09 -0.32
C GLY A 194 18.90 -4.37 -1.10
N PRO A 195 19.79 -4.86 -1.99
CA PRO A 195 19.61 -6.12 -2.67
C PRO A 195 19.33 -7.27 -1.69
N GLY A 196 18.36 -8.12 -2.01
CA GLY A 196 18.04 -9.29 -1.19
C GLY A 196 17.11 -9.03 0.00
N VAL A 197 16.69 -7.78 0.26
CA VAL A 197 15.71 -7.49 1.33
C VAL A 197 14.43 -8.32 1.17
N HIS A 198 13.99 -8.52 -0.07
CA HIS A 198 12.80 -9.31 -0.41
C HIS A 198 12.95 -10.75 0.10
N ARG A 199 14.10 -11.38 -0.18
CA ARG A 199 14.42 -12.73 0.31
C ARG A 199 14.53 -12.78 1.83
N ALA A 200 15.08 -11.73 2.44
CA ALA A 200 15.19 -11.64 3.90
C ALA A 200 13.81 -11.53 4.57
N VAL A 201 12.89 -10.75 3.99
CA VAL A 201 11.49 -10.66 4.43
C VAL A 201 10.79 -12.01 4.30
N HIS A 202 10.94 -12.70 3.16
CA HIS A 202 10.43 -14.06 2.97
C HIS A 202 10.94 -15.03 4.04
N THR A 203 12.25 -15.00 4.31
CA THR A 203 12.86 -15.86 5.32
C THR A 203 12.34 -15.57 6.72
N ALA A 204 12.19 -14.28 7.08
CA ALA A 204 11.66 -13.87 8.37
C ALA A 204 10.19 -14.27 8.54
N ALA A 205 9.36 -14.05 7.51
CA ALA A 205 7.95 -14.43 7.51
C ALA A 205 7.76 -15.95 7.63
N ALA A 206 8.52 -16.74 6.87
CA ALA A 206 8.45 -18.20 6.91
C ALA A 206 8.81 -18.74 8.31
N ARG A 207 9.83 -18.16 8.95
CA ARG A 207 10.21 -18.50 10.33
C ARG A 207 9.10 -18.13 11.32
N ALA A 208 8.62 -16.88 11.29
CA ALA A 208 7.55 -16.43 12.18
C ALA A 208 6.26 -17.25 12.04
N VAL A 209 5.93 -17.73 10.83
CA VAL A 209 4.80 -18.64 10.61
C VAL A 209 5.07 -20.04 11.17
N ALA A 210 6.29 -20.56 11.01
CA ALA A 210 6.68 -21.86 11.55
C ALA A 210 6.70 -21.86 13.08
N ASP A 211 7.15 -20.75 13.68
CA ASP A 211 7.25 -20.57 15.13
C ASP A 211 5.88 -20.23 15.76
N GLY A 212 4.90 -19.80 14.95
CA GLY A 212 3.53 -19.50 15.37
C GLY A 212 3.29 -18.03 15.73
N ASP A 213 4.31 -17.18 15.69
CA ASP A 213 4.24 -15.74 15.97
C ASP A 213 3.40 -14.99 14.93
N LEU A 214 3.47 -15.39 13.66
CA LEU A 214 2.66 -14.84 12.58
C LEU A 214 1.69 -15.91 12.05
N PRO A 215 0.38 -15.80 12.33
CA PRO A 215 -0.59 -16.74 11.76
C PRO A 215 -0.62 -16.64 10.23
N ALA A 216 -0.45 -17.75 9.52
CA ALA A 216 -0.56 -17.76 8.05
C ALA A 216 -1.92 -17.24 7.55
N ALA A 217 -2.98 -17.39 8.35
CA ALA A 217 -4.30 -16.83 8.08
C ALA A 217 -4.28 -15.28 8.01
N ARG A 218 -3.43 -14.61 8.79
CA ARG A 218 -3.27 -13.15 8.76
C ARG A 218 -2.68 -12.69 7.43
N LEU A 219 -1.68 -13.39 6.91
CA LEU A 219 -1.14 -13.14 5.57
C LEU A 219 -2.19 -13.41 4.48
N ALA A 220 -2.98 -14.48 4.61
CA ALA A 220 -4.05 -14.79 3.65
C ALA A 220 -5.15 -13.72 3.63
N GLU A 221 -5.49 -13.19 4.80
CA GLU A 221 -6.43 -12.08 4.95
C GLU A 221 -5.90 -10.80 4.28
N ALA A 222 -4.64 -10.43 4.58
CA ALA A 222 -3.95 -9.31 3.93
C ALA A 222 -3.93 -9.44 2.41
N ALA A 223 -3.47 -10.59 1.89
CA ALA A 223 -3.44 -10.90 0.46
C ALA A 223 -4.84 -10.81 -0.17
N THR A 224 -5.89 -11.22 0.54
CA THR A 224 -7.27 -11.10 0.06
C THR A 224 -7.69 -9.64 -0.09
N ARG A 225 -7.38 -8.77 0.89
CA ARG A 225 -7.66 -7.33 0.79
C ARG A 225 -6.86 -6.68 -0.34
N VAL A 226 -5.59 -7.01 -0.46
CA VAL A 226 -4.71 -6.51 -1.52
C VAL A 226 -5.23 -6.93 -2.89
N ALA A 227 -5.65 -8.18 -3.06
CA ALA A 227 -6.23 -8.65 -4.30
C ALA A 227 -7.54 -7.92 -4.67
N ARG A 228 -8.36 -7.51 -3.68
CA ARG A 228 -9.55 -6.67 -3.92
C ARG A 228 -9.13 -5.27 -4.42
N LEU A 229 -8.13 -4.66 -3.81
CA LEU A 229 -7.58 -3.38 -4.26
C LEU A 229 -7.01 -3.49 -5.68
N ARG A 230 -6.21 -4.51 -5.95
CA ARG A 230 -5.61 -4.82 -7.25
C ARG A 230 -6.68 -4.91 -8.34
N ARG A 231 -7.71 -5.75 -8.14
CA ARG A 231 -8.83 -5.89 -9.08
C ARG A 231 -9.59 -4.58 -9.27
N TRP A 232 -9.77 -3.80 -8.22
CA TRP A 232 -10.47 -2.52 -8.32
C TRP A 232 -9.67 -1.50 -9.15
N ALA A 233 -8.35 -1.43 -8.97
CA ALA A 233 -7.48 -0.48 -9.64
C ALA A 233 -7.10 -0.88 -11.07
N GLY A 234 -7.17 -2.18 -11.39
CA GLY A 234 -6.97 -2.73 -12.74
C GLY A 234 -8.22 -2.73 -13.63
N ASP A 235 -9.40 -2.49 -13.07
CA ASP A 235 -10.69 -2.51 -13.80
C ASP A 235 -10.73 -1.45 -14.92
N PRO A 236 -10.71 -1.85 -16.20
CA PRO A 236 -10.70 -0.91 -17.33
C PRO A 236 -11.94 -0.02 -17.38
N GLY A 237 -13.08 -0.49 -16.86
CA GLY A 237 -14.33 0.28 -16.82
C GLY A 237 -14.28 1.48 -15.87
N ARG A 238 -13.26 1.56 -15.00
CA ARG A 238 -13.05 2.67 -14.06
C ARG A 238 -12.07 3.71 -14.57
N ILE A 239 -11.28 3.38 -15.59
CA ILE A 239 -10.32 4.31 -16.19
C ILE A 239 -11.10 5.30 -17.05
N ARG A 240 -11.58 6.37 -16.42
CA ARG A 240 -12.15 7.52 -17.13
C ARG A 240 -10.99 8.42 -17.52
N ARG A 241 -10.71 8.55 -18.82
CA ARG A 241 -9.77 9.58 -19.31
C ARG A 241 -10.25 10.94 -18.79
N PRO A 242 -9.39 11.74 -18.14
CA PRO A 242 -9.83 13.01 -17.58
C PRO A 242 -10.25 13.95 -18.72
N ALA A 243 -11.53 14.30 -18.76
CA ALA A 243 -11.91 15.61 -19.26
C ALA A 243 -11.35 16.58 -18.20
N GLN A 244 -10.24 17.24 -18.52
CA GLN A 244 -9.60 18.35 -17.81
C GLN A 244 -10.16 18.65 -16.41
N PHE A 245 -9.42 18.28 -15.38
CA PHE A 245 -9.67 18.73 -14.00
C PHE A 245 -9.59 20.27 -13.99
N VAL A 246 -10.74 20.94 -14.02
CA VAL A 246 -10.84 22.38 -13.69
C VAL A 246 -11.21 22.42 -12.23
N GLN A 247 -10.28 22.87 -11.38
CA GLN A 247 -10.65 23.24 -10.01
C GLN A 247 -11.59 24.46 -10.07
N PRO A 248 -12.60 24.55 -9.18
CA PRO A 248 -13.38 25.78 -9.04
C PRO A 248 -12.51 26.98 -8.66
#